data_AF-A0A4R2NYW5-F1
#
_entry.id   AF-A0A4R2NYW5-F1
#
_cell.length_a   1.000
_cell.length_b   1.000
_cell.length_c   1.000
_cell.angle_alpha   90.00
_cell.angle_beta   90.00
_cell.angle_gamma   90.00
#
_symmetry.space_group_name_H-M   'P 1'
#
loop_
_entity.id
_entity.type
_entity.pdbx_description
1 polymer ?
#
loop_
_entity_poly.entity_id
_entity_poly.type
_entity_poly.pdbx_seq_one_letter_code
_entity_poly.pdbx_strand_id
1 'polypeptide(L)'
;MFTTIKAYINTPYPFYYYFKEAFLIGIIIFALGTSFSVLFEPFDVNFSELKFNYFIVSIIHSLVSFVVFLCSATILSSIIVDNTKWKIKHEMLFLGIVLLLIGIVQFLIRDFIYNKTDNWSFRYLYEEIRNTFFIGMLFVFIITSLNVERLKELYSKRSIRINNIIADKTASSSSVFIVTKVKSDDFNLELSNLLFVKSDKNYVQFYLKDGSVLLKRMSLSSVLQQLSDVNFMIQTHRSYIVNLTEIISVKGNAQGYQLTLQHSDYLVPVSRSMIELFEKAIQG
;
A
#
# COMPACT_ATOMS: atom_id res chain seq x y z
N MET A 1 -7.86 13.73 -23.02
CA MET A 1 -6.49 13.28 -22.71
C MET A 1 -6.06 13.64 -21.29
N PHE A 2 -6.07 14.92 -20.89
CA PHE A 2 -5.71 15.35 -19.51
C PHE A 2 -6.61 14.75 -18.40
N THR A 3 -7.91 14.59 -18.67
CA THR A 3 -8.86 13.95 -17.75
C THR A 3 -8.51 12.48 -17.47
N THR A 4 -8.07 11.74 -18.50
CA THR A 4 -7.66 10.34 -18.40
C THR A 4 -6.37 10.17 -17.58
N ILE A 5 -5.38 11.05 -17.80
CA ILE A 5 -4.12 11.04 -17.03
C ILE A 5 -4.38 11.39 -15.56
N LYS A 6 -5.16 12.44 -15.30
CA LYS A 6 -5.54 12.84 -13.94
C LYS A 6 -6.28 11.72 -13.20
N ALA A 7 -7.15 10.98 -13.91
CA ALA A 7 -7.82 9.82 -13.33
C ALA A 7 -6.81 8.71 -12.99
N TYR A 8 -5.91 8.37 -13.92
CA TYR A 8 -4.90 7.34 -13.73
C TYR A 8 -4.02 7.61 -12.50
N ILE A 9 -3.38 8.78 -12.41
CA ILE A 9 -2.46 9.08 -11.29
C ILE A 9 -3.15 9.14 -9.92
N ASN A 10 -4.48 9.31 -9.90
CA ASN A 10 -5.27 9.30 -8.68
C ASN A 10 -5.86 7.92 -8.34
N THR A 11 -5.57 6.89 -9.13
CA THR A 11 -5.96 5.50 -8.87
C THR A 11 -5.32 5.04 -7.56
N PRO A 12 -6.08 4.36 -6.67
CA PRO A 12 -5.51 3.75 -5.46
C PRO A 12 -4.42 2.73 -5.83
N TYR A 13 -3.32 2.71 -5.09
CA TYR A 13 -2.21 1.77 -5.31
C TYR A 13 -1.83 1.08 -3.99
N PRO A 14 -1.47 -0.22 -3.97
CA PRO A 14 -1.06 -0.88 -2.74
C PRO A 14 0.19 -0.25 -2.13
N PHE A 15 0.26 -0.28 -0.80
CA PHE A 15 1.43 0.14 -0.06
C PHE A 15 2.30 -1.09 0.27
N TYR A 16 3.52 -1.13 -0.26
CA TYR A 16 4.44 -2.27 -0.15
C TYR A 16 5.67 -2.02 0.75
N TYR A 17 5.69 -0.92 1.50
CA TYR A 17 6.90 -0.44 2.18
C TYR A 17 7.00 -0.85 3.65
N TYR A 18 6.22 -1.84 4.08
CA TYR A 18 6.48 -2.51 5.36
C TYR A 18 7.80 -3.26 5.28
N PHE A 19 8.49 -3.41 6.42
CA PHE A 19 9.89 -3.86 6.44
C PHE A 19 10.14 -5.17 5.68
N LYS A 20 9.28 -6.19 5.85
CA LYS A 20 9.48 -7.50 5.21
C LYS A 20 9.37 -7.40 3.68
N GLU A 21 8.32 -6.72 3.21
CA GLU A 21 8.03 -6.51 1.79
C GLU A 21 9.08 -5.59 1.15
N ALA A 22 9.46 -4.50 1.82
CA ALA A 22 10.52 -3.61 1.39
C ALA A 22 11.87 -4.33 1.31
N PHE A 23 12.19 -5.17 2.28
CA PHE A 23 13.43 -5.96 2.25
C PHE A 23 13.47 -6.92 1.05
N LEU A 24 12.36 -7.61 0.76
CA LEU A 24 12.23 -8.49 -0.40
C LEU A 24 12.37 -7.70 -1.73
N ILE A 25 11.66 -6.57 -1.85
CA ILE A 25 11.77 -5.69 -3.03
C ILE A 25 13.21 -5.20 -3.19
N GLY A 26 13.86 -4.85 -2.08
CA GLY A 26 15.26 -4.45 -2.06
C GLY A 26 16.19 -5.56 -2.58
N ILE A 27 15.98 -6.82 -2.18
CA ILE A 27 16.76 -7.96 -2.72
C ILE A 27 16.56 -8.07 -4.23
N ILE A 28 15.33 -7.87 -4.72
CA ILE A 28 15.03 -7.88 -6.15
C ILE A 28 15.77 -6.73 -6.86
N ILE A 29 15.76 -5.52 -6.30
CA ILE A 29 16.51 -4.37 -6.84
C ILE A 29 18.01 -4.69 -6.90
N PHE A 30 18.57 -5.27 -5.84
CA PHE A 30 19.98 -5.66 -5.78
C PHE A 30 20.32 -6.71 -6.85
N ALA A 31 19.52 -7.77 -6.95
CA ALA A 31 19.74 -8.87 -7.88
C ALA A 31 19.58 -8.40 -9.34
N LEU A 32 18.52 -7.64 -9.65
CA LEU A 32 18.28 -7.10 -10.98
C LEU A 32 19.34 -6.05 -11.35
N GLY A 33 19.71 -5.16 -10.44
CA GLY A 33 20.73 -4.13 -10.68
C GLY A 33 22.10 -4.75 -10.98
N THR A 34 22.50 -5.77 -10.21
CA THR A 34 23.78 -6.46 -10.41
C THR A 34 23.76 -7.22 -11.73
N SER A 35 22.71 -8.00 -11.97
CA SER A 35 22.56 -8.77 -13.21
C SER A 35 22.53 -7.86 -14.44
N PHE A 36 21.80 -6.75 -14.36
CA PHE A 36 21.69 -5.80 -15.46
C PHE A 36 23.04 -5.15 -15.77
N SER A 37 23.76 -4.70 -14.74
CA SER A 37 25.08 -4.08 -14.92
C SER A 37 26.08 -5.05 -15.53
N VAL A 38 26.14 -6.30 -15.03
CA VAL A 38 27.12 -7.31 -15.48
C VAL A 38 26.81 -7.84 -16.87
N LEU A 39 25.53 -8.02 -17.23
CA LEU A 39 25.15 -8.62 -18.52
C LEU A 39 25.11 -7.61 -19.67
N PHE A 40 24.77 -6.34 -19.39
CA PHE A 40 24.46 -5.37 -20.44
C PHE A 40 25.42 -4.20 -20.52
N GLU A 41 26.23 -3.93 -19.48
CA GLU A 41 27.13 -2.76 -19.43
C GLU A 41 26.45 -1.49 -19.96
N PRO A 42 25.37 -1.02 -19.29
CA PRO A 42 24.42 -0.07 -19.88
C PRO A 42 25.00 1.32 -20.19
N PHE A 43 26.23 1.59 -19.75
CA PHE A 43 26.95 2.85 -19.96
C PHE A 43 28.40 2.54 -20.31
N ASP A 44 29.08 3.47 -20.98
CA ASP A 44 30.50 3.32 -21.28
C ASP A 44 31.34 3.34 -19.99
N VAL A 45 31.88 2.18 -19.62
CA VAL A 45 32.72 2.02 -18.42
C VAL A 45 34.18 2.16 -18.79
N ASN A 46 34.86 3.12 -18.17
CA ASN A 46 36.32 3.19 -18.26
C ASN A 46 36.96 2.24 -17.22
N PHE A 47 37.28 1.02 -17.64
CA PHE A 47 37.86 -0.01 -16.76
C PHE A 47 39.18 0.41 -16.10
N SER A 48 39.96 1.28 -16.74
CA SER A 48 41.23 1.78 -16.17
C SER A 48 41.04 2.73 -14.99
N GLU A 49 39.85 3.35 -14.89
CA GLU A 49 39.51 4.27 -13.79
C GLU A 49 38.97 3.50 -12.58
N LEU A 50 38.65 2.21 -12.67
CA LEU A 50 38.06 1.46 -11.55
C LEU A 50 39.14 1.04 -10.54
N LYS A 51 38.86 1.24 -9.25
CA LYS A 51 39.69 0.74 -8.13
C LYS A 51 39.48 -0.75 -7.88
N PHE A 52 38.36 -1.30 -8.31
CA PHE A 52 37.99 -2.70 -8.18
C PHE A 52 37.61 -3.28 -9.55
N ASN A 53 37.53 -4.60 -9.67
CA ASN A 53 36.99 -5.19 -10.90
C ASN A 53 35.52 -4.79 -11.10
N TYR A 54 35.09 -4.79 -12.37
CA TYR A 54 33.75 -4.34 -12.73
C TYR A 54 32.61 -5.10 -12.05
N PHE A 55 32.81 -6.39 -11.79
CA PHE A 55 31.84 -7.22 -11.06
C PHE A 55 31.61 -6.73 -9.63
N ILE A 56 32.69 -6.43 -8.89
CA ILE A 56 32.62 -5.88 -7.53
C ILE A 56 31.99 -4.49 -7.56
N VAL A 57 32.36 -3.65 -8.53
CA VAL A 57 31.77 -2.32 -8.70
C VAL A 57 30.25 -2.40 -8.94
N SER A 58 29.81 -3.35 -9.77
CA SER A 58 28.38 -3.62 -10.03
C SER A 58 27.63 -4.04 -8.76
N ILE A 59 28.24 -4.88 -7.92
CA ILE A 59 27.70 -5.26 -6.61
C ILE A 59 27.60 -4.03 -5.69
N ILE A 60 28.64 -3.19 -5.63
CA ILE A 60 28.66 -1.98 -4.79
C ILE A 60 27.52 -1.04 -5.19
N HIS A 61 27.37 -0.73 -6.49
CA HIS A 61 26.29 0.15 -6.96
C HIS A 61 24.91 -0.40 -6.62
N SER A 62 24.72 -1.71 -6.78
CA SER A 62 23.45 -2.37 -6.48
C SER A 62 23.17 -2.42 -4.98
N LEU A 63 24.19 -2.62 -4.15
CA LEU A 63 24.08 -2.62 -2.69
C LEU A 63 23.72 -1.22 -2.17
N VAL A 64 24.31 -0.17 -2.74
CA VAL A 64 23.95 1.22 -2.42
C VAL A 64 22.49 1.48 -2.75
N SER A 65 22.03 1.03 -3.91
CA SER A 65 20.63 1.15 -4.33
C SER A 65 19.69 0.43 -3.36
N PHE A 66 20.05 -0.78 -2.93
CA PHE A 66 19.33 -1.55 -1.93
C PHE A 66 19.22 -0.82 -0.58
N VAL A 67 20.34 -0.34 -0.04
CA VAL A 67 20.39 0.32 1.27
C VAL A 67 19.59 1.62 1.23
N VAL A 68 19.78 2.46 0.21
CA VAL A 68 19.05 3.72 0.07
C VAL A 68 17.54 3.48 -0.06
N PHE A 69 17.13 2.49 -0.85
CA PHE A 69 15.72 2.10 -0.95
C PHE A 69 15.15 1.63 0.38
N LEU A 70 15.85 0.71 1.08
CA LEU A 70 15.38 0.14 2.34
C LEU A 70 15.25 1.23 3.42
N CYS A 71 16.24 2.10 3.56
CA CYS A 71 16.19 3.24 4.49
C CYS A 71 15.04 4.19 4.14
N SER A 72 14.81 4.48 2.85
CA SER A 72 13.70 5.34 2.43
C SER A 72 12.34 4.72 2.72
N ALA A 73 12.20 3.39 2.53
CA ALA A 73 10.97 2.65 2.79
C ALA A 73 10.66 2.55 4.30
N THR A 74 11.66 2.35 5.15
CA THR A 74 11.46 2.33 6.61
C THR A 74 11.07 3.70 7.14
N ILE A 75 11.67 4.78 6.63
CA ILE A 75 11.25 6.15 6.96
C ILE A 75 9.81 6.38 6.50
N LEU A 76 9.47 6.03 5.25
CA LEU A 76 8.12 6.23 4.72
C LEU A 76 7.06 5.48 5.52
N SER A 77 7.30 4.21 5.86
CA SER A 77 6.36 3.40 6.64
C SER A 77 6.16 3.90 8.08
N SER A 78 7.15 4.59 8.64
CA SER A 78 6.99 5.25 9.96
C SER A 78 6.09 6.49 9.91
N ILE A 79 6.03 7.17 8.77
CA ILE A 79 5.25 8.40 8.57
C ILE A 79 3.81 8.08 8.14
N ILE A 80 3.62 7.08 7.27
CA ILE A 80 2.33 6.79 6.67
C ILE A 80 1.51 5.87 7.57
N VAL A 81 0.68 6.49 8.39
CA VAL A 81 -0.28 5.78 9.24
C VAL A 81 -1.45 5.25 8.43
N ASP A 82 -2.10 6.06 7.56
CA ASP A 82 -3.25 5.65 6.73
C ASP A 82 -2.85 5.40 5.27
N ASN A 83 -2.66 4.13 4.91
CA ASN A 83 -2.25 3.71 3.58
C ASN A 83 -3.42 3.56 2.58
N THR A 84 -4.68 3.70 3.01
CA THR A 84 -5.85 3.64 2.11
C THR A 84 -5.86 4.79 1.10
N LYS A 85 -5.19 5.90 1.45
CA LYS A 85 -5.04 7.08 0.59
C LYS A 85 -3.85 6.99 -0.37
N TRP A 86 -3.06 5.90 -0.32
CA TRP A 86 -1.93 5.70 -1.22
C TRP A 86 -2.41 5.58 -2.68
N LYS A 87 -1.74 6.27 -3.59
CA LYS A 87 -2.16 6.41 -5.00
C LYS A 87 -0.92 6.37 -5.87
N ILE A 88 -1.10 6.12 -7.17
CA ILE A 88 -0.01 6.08 -8.14
C ILE A 88 0.86 7.35 -8.08
N LYS A 89 0.28 8.54 -7.93
CA LYS A 89 1.09 9.78 -7.79
C LYS A 89 2.03 9.77 -6.58
N HIS A 90 1.61 9.17 -5.46
CA HIS A 90 2.43 9.09 -4.25
C HIS A 90 3.55 8.07 -4.43
N GLU A 91 3.23 6.94 -5.08
CA GLU A 91 4.20 5.92 -5.49
C GLU A 91 5.29 6.51 -6.39
N MET A 92 4.89 7.20 -7.47
CA MET A 92 5.81 7.82 -8.42
C MET A 92 6.68 8.90 -7.76
N LEU A 93 6.09 9.72 -6.88
CA LEU A 93 6.83 10.74 -6.14
C LEU A 93 7.87 10.09 -5.21
N PHE A 94 7.47 9.07 -4.46
CA PHE A 94 8.37 8.36 -3.56
C PHE A 94 9.53 7.70 -4.32
N LEU A 95 9.24 6.95 -5.39
CA LEU A 95 10.27 6.30 -6.20
C LEU A 95 11.17 7.33 -6.90
N GLY A 96 10.64 8.47 -7.34
CA GLY A 96 11.45 9.57 -7.88
C GLY A 96 12.41 10.16 -6.85
N ILE A 97 11.98 10.33 -5.60
CA ILE A 97 12.85 10.75 -4.48
C ILE A 97 13.92 9.70 -4.21
N VAL A 98 13.56 8.41 -4.19
CA VAL A 98 14.53 7.32 -4.00
C VAL A 98 15.59 7.32 -5.10
N LEU A 99 15.20 7.45 -6.38
CA LEU A 99 16.16 7.51 -7.49
C LEU A 99 17.10 8.71 -7.39
N LEU A 100 16.58 9.87 -6.96
CA LEU A 100 17.42 11.05 -6.70
C LEU A 100 18.43 10.78 -5.57
N LEU A 101 17.98 10.20 -4.45
CA LEU A 101 18.86 9.85 -3.34
C LEU A 101 19.92 8.82 -3.74
N ILE A 102 19.55 7.82 -4.54
CA ILE A 102 20.50 6.84 -5.08
C ILE A 102 21.57 7.59 -5.88
N GLY A 103 21.20 8.40 -6.86
CA GLY A 103 22.16 9.15 -7.68
C GLY A 103 23.11 10.05 -6.85
N ILE A 104 22.58 10.71 -5.82
CA ILE A 104 23.39 11.51 -4.88
C ILE A 104 24.38 10.62 -4.12
N VAL A 105 23.93 9.49 -3.56
CA VAL A 105 24.83 8.59 -2.81
C VAL A 105 25.86 7.93 -3.72
N GLN A 106 25.49 7.56 -4.96
CA GLN A 106 26.43 7.05 -5.96
C GLN A 106 27.54 8.07 -6.26
N PHE A 107 27.18 9.35 -6.38
CA PHE A 107 28.16 10.43 -6.52
C PHE A 107 29.08 10.54 -5.29
N LEU A 108 28.52 10.50 -4.07
CA LEU A 108 29.28 10.62 -2.83
C LEU A 108 30.30 9.50 -2.62
N ILE A 109 30.07 8.31 -3.18
CA ILE A 109 31.00 7.18 -3.07
C ILE A 109 31.99 7.08 -4.24
N ARG A 110 32.01 8.04 -5.18
CA ARG A 110 32.88 7.94 -6.36
C ARG A 110 34.35 7.80 -6.03
N ASP A 111 34.85 8.48 -5.00
CA ASP A 111 36.24 8.33 -4.56
C ASP A 111 36.57 6.93 -4.06
N PHE A 112 35.57 6.16 -3.62
CA PHE A 112 35.77 4.77 -3.24
C PHE A 112 35.86 3.85 -4.47
N ILE A 113 35.17 4.17 -5.56
CA ILE A 113 35.02 3.31 -6.75
C ILE A 113 36.02 3.67 -7.86
N TYR A 114 36.27 4.96 -8.08
CA TYR A 114 37.02 5.48 -9.22
C TYR A 114 38.33 6.15 -8.78
N ASN A 115 39.41 5.88 -9.52
CA ASN A 115 40.72 6.51 -9.38
C ASN A 115 40.84 7.71 -10.33
N LYS A 116 40.16 8.80 -10.01
CA LYS A 116 40.13 10.02 -10.81
C LYS A 116 40.21 11.26 -9.95
N THR A 117 40.92 12.28 -10.41
CA THR A 117 41.19 13.50 -9.64
C THR A 117 40.01 14.49 -9.62
N ASP A 118 39.10 14.41 -10.59
CA ASP A 118 37.95 15.31 -10.76
C ASP A 118 36.61 14.63 -10.39
N ASN A 119 36.63 13.58 -9.56
CA ASN A 119 35.45 12.83 -9.11
C ASN A 119 34.32 13.71 -8.56
N TRP A 120 34.67 14.83 -7.92
CA TRP A 120 33.73 15.77 -7.29
C TRP A 120 33.16 16.83 -8.24
N SER A 121 33.35 16.70 -9.55
CA SER A 121 32.81 17.66 -10.51
C SER A 121 31.28 17.59 -10.60
N PHE A 122 30.64 18.75 -10.83
CA PHE A 122 29.19 18.82 -11.07
C PHE A 122 28.75 17.98 -12.27
N ARG A 123 29.65 17.78 -13.24
CA ARG A 123 29.43 16.89 -14.37
C ARG A 123 29.13 15.47 -13.89
N TYR A 124 29.94 14.93 -12.97
CA TYR A 124 29.74 13.58 -12.45
C TYR A 124 28.52 13.47 -11.55
N LEU A 125 28.21 14.49 -10.74
CA LEU A 125 26.94 14.52 -10.01
C LEU A 125 25.74 14.40 -10.96
N TYR A 126 25.75 15.18 -12.06
CA TYR A 126 24.70 15.10 -13.07
C TYR A 126 24.68 13.74 -13.78
N GLU A 127 25.83 13.18 -14.14
CA GLU A 127 25.93 11.87 -14.79
C GLU A 127 25.36 10.76 -13.91
N GLU A 128 25.71 10.69 -12.62
CA GLU A 128 25.20 9.67 -11.68
C GLU A 128 23.67 9.76 -11.51
N ILE A 129 23.16 10.98 -11.32
CA ILE A 129 21.72 11.21 -11.19
C ILE A 129 21.02 10.82 -12.50
N ARG A 130 21.47 11.34 -13.64
CA ARG A 130 20.87 11.06 -14.95
C ARG A 130 20.85 9.56 -15.26
N ASN A 131 21.96 8.86 -15.05
CA ASN A 131 22.08 7.43 -15.31
C ASN A 131 21.15 6.62 -14.41
N THR A 132 21.08 6.98 -13.12
CA THR A 132 20.14 6.37 -12.16
C THR A 132 18.69 6.56 -12.60
N PHE A 133 18.32 7.76 -13.05
CA PHE A 133 16.96 8.04 -13.53
C PHE A 133 16.63 7.30 -14.83
N PHE A 134 17.55 7.20 -15.78
CA PHE A 134 17.27 6.51 -17.05
C PHE A 134 16.90 5.05 -16.85
N ILE A 135 17.70 4.32 -16.06
CA ILE A 135 17.44 2.91 -15.77
C ILE A 135 16.24 2.79 -14.83
N GLY A 136 16.25 3.56 -13.75
CA GLY A 136 15.25 3.48 -12.70
C GLY A 136 13.84 3.81 -13.18
N MET A 137 13.66 4.89 -13.94
CA MET A 137 12.34 5.33 -14.41
C MET A 137 11.71 4.30 -15.35
N LEU A 138 12.51 3.62 -16.19
CA LEU A 138 12.02 2.55 -17.06
C LEU A 138 11.40 1.41 -16.23
N PHE A 139 12.13 0.90 -15.24
CA PHE A 139 11.64 -0.17 -14.38
C PHE A 139 10.45 0.27 -13.54
N VAL A 140 10.51 1.47 -12.95
CA VAL A 140 9.41 2.04 -12.15
C VAL A 140 8.14 2.12 -13.00
N PHE A 141 8.21 2.66 -14.21
CA PHE A 141 7.05 2.81 -15.08
C PHE A 141 6.45 1.46 -15.48
N ILE A 142 7.28 0.52 -15.94
CA ILE A 142 6.82 -0.81 -16.38
C ILE A 142 6.21 -1.59 -15.21
N ILE A 143 6.92 -1.71 -14.09
CA ILE A 143 6.50 -2.54 -12.96
C ILE A 143 5.22 -1.99 -12.32
N THR A 144 5.16 -0.68 -12.08
CA THR A 144 3.97 -0.07 -11.45
C THR A 144 2.76 -0.16 -12.36
N SER A 145 2.91 0.09 -13.67
CA SER A 145 1.80 0.01 -14.63
C SER A 145 1.24 -1.40 -14.76
N LEU A 146 2.11 -2.40 -14.96
CA LEU A 146 1.69 -3.80 -15.03
C LEU A 146 1.04 -4.27 -13.73
N ASN A 147 1.57 -3.86 -12.57
CA ASN A 147 1.00 -4.24 -11.29
C ASN A 147 -0.39 -3.60 -11.06
N VAL A 148 -0.60 -2.35 -11.46
CA VAL A 148 -1.92 -1.70 -11.41
C VAL A 148 -2.95 -2.48 -12.22
N GLU A 149 -2.63 -2.78 -13.48
CA GLU A 149 -3.55 -3.47 -14.39
C GLU A 149 -3.90 -4.87 -13.89
N ARG A 150 -2.87 -5.65 -13.53
CA ARG A 150 -3.02 -7.00 -12.97
C ARG A 150 -3.94 -7.02 -11.75
N LEU A 151 -3.73 -6.09 -10.81
CA LEU A 151 -4.52 -6.04 -9.58
C LEU A 151 -5.96 -5.57 -9.84
N LYS A 152 -6.14 -4.57 -10.70
CA LYS A 152 -7.47 -4.08 -11.09
C LYS A 152 -8.28 -5.19 -11.75
N GLU A 153 -7.68 -5.92 -12.68
CA GLU A 153 -8.34 -7.05 -13.35
C GLU A 153 -8.70 -8.16 -12.36
N LEU A 154 -7.74 -8.57 -11.52
CA LEU A 154 -7.95 -9.61 -10.51
C LEU A 154 -9.14 -9.30 -9.60
N TYR A 155 -9.15 -8.11 -8.99
CA TYR A 155 -10.18 -7.76 -8.02
C TYR A 155 -11.50 -7.39 -8.67
N SER A 156 -11.50 -6.83 -9.89
CA SER A 156 -12.74 -6.59 -10.63
C SER A 156 -13.44 -7.90 -11.00
N LYS A 157 -12.70 -8.92 -11.46
CA LYS A 157 -13.29 -10.24 -11.77
C LYS A 157 -13.85 -10.90 -10.53
N ARG A 158 -13.13 -10.84 -9.40
CA ARG A 158 -13.60 -11.40 -8.13
C ARG A 158 -14.83 -10.67 -7.59
N SER A 159 -14.88 -9.33 -7.67
CA SER A 159 -16.02 -8.57 -7.15
C SER A 159 -17.32 -8.85 -7.89
N ILE A 160 -17.28 -9.15 -9.20
CA ILE A 160 -18.47 -9.58 -9.96
C ILE A 160 -19.07 -10.86 -9.35
N ARG A 161 -18.24 -11.85 -9.02
CA ARG A 161 -18.71 -13.09 -8.39
C ARG A 161 -19.33 -12.83 -7.01
N ILE A 162 -18.72 -11.95 -6.22
CA ILE A 162 -19.19 -11.58 -4.88
C ILE A 162 -20.55 -10.87 -4.97
N ASN A 163 -20.73 -9.95 -5.91
CA ASN A 163 -21.99 -9.21 -6.08
C ASN A 163 -23.18 -10.13 -6.37
N ASN A 164 -22.97 -11.25 -7.06
CA ASN A 164 -24.03 -12.23 -7.32
C ASN A 164 -24.51 -12.97 -6.06
N ILE A 165 -23.72 -12.98 -4.98
CA ILE A 165 -24.01 -13.71 -3.73
C ILE A 165 -24.68 -12.79 -2.69
N ILE A 166 -24.40 -11.49 -2.74
CA ILE A 166 -24.85 -10.52 -1.72
C ILE A 166 -26.37 -10.33 -1.69
N ALA A 167 -27.07 -10.61 -2.78
CA ALA A 167 -28.50 -10.33 -2.93
C ALA A 167 -29.42 -11.04 -1.92
N ASP A 168 -28.94 -12.09 -1.24
CA ASP A 168 -29.81 -13.01 -0.48
C ASP A 168 -29.66 -12.95 1.06
N LYS A 169 -28.96 -11.95 1.62
CA LYS A 169 -28.73 -11.89 3.08
C LYS A 169 -29.68 -10.94 3.81
N THR A 170 -30.53 -11.49 4.68
CA THR A 170 -31.35 -10.72 5.63
C THR A 170 -30.74 -10.74 7.03
N ALA A 171 -30.69 -9.58 7.69
CA ALA A 171 -30.24 -9.47 9.08
C ALA A 171 -31.21 -10.15 10.04
N SER A 172 -30.67 -10.89 11.02
CA SER A 172 -31.42 -11.30 12.21
C SER A 172 -31.49 -10.13 13.18
N SER A 173 -32.66 -9.88 13.80
CA SER A 173 -32.82 -8.86 14.83
C SER A 173 -32.10 -9.29 16.11
N SER A 174 -30.86 -8.85 16.29
CA SER A 174 -30.08 -9.08 17.49
C SER A 174 -29.57 -7.76 18.06
N SER A 175 -29.52 -7.68 19.39
CA SER A 175 -28.89 -6.59 20.12
C SER A 175 -27.74 -7.14 20.96
N VAL A 176 -26.68 -6.36 21.10
CA VAL A 176 -25.48 -6.71 21.87
C VAL A 176 -25.18 -5.59 22.84
N PHE A 177 -24.95 -5.92 24.11
CA PHE A 177 -24.50 -4.94 25.11
C PHE A 177 -23.00 -4.71 24.95
N ILE A 178 -22.61 -3.46 24.65
CA ILE A 178 -21.23 -3.06 24.44
C ILE A 178 -20.69 -2.38 25.70
N VAL A 179 -19.63 -2.98 26.24
CA VAL A 179 -18.83 -2.46 27.35
C VAL A 179 -17.69 -1.60 26.80
N THR A 180 -17.58 -0.40 27.33
CA THR A 180 -16.59 0.61 26.93
C THR A 180 -15.54 0.81 28.02
N LYS A 181 -14.53 1.66 27.78
CA LYS A 181 -13.52 1.99 28.81
C LYS A 181 -14.10 2.81 29.97
N VAL A 182 -15.21 3.49 29.75
CA VAL A 182 -15.87 4.35 30.73
C VAL A 182 -17.25 3.75 30.98
N LYS A 183 -17.48 3.17 32.16
CA LYS A 183 -18.72 2.40 32.45
C LYS A 183 -20.02 3.18 32.17
N SER A 184 -20.00 4.51 32.29
CA SER A 184 -21.17 5.36 31.97
C SER A 184 -21.48 5.45 30.47
N ASP A 185 -20.55 5.07 29.60
CA ASP A 185 -20.68 5.08 28.15
C ASP A 185 -21.12 3.72 27.58
N ASP A 186 -21.30 2.70 28.42
CA ASP A 186 -21.81 1.39 28.01
C ASP A 186 -23.22 1.52 27.42
N PHE A 187 -23.54 0.70 26.41
CA PHE A 187 -24.78 0.86 25.67
C PHE A 187 -25.24 -0.44 25.01
N ASN A 188 -26.54 -0.55 24.75
CA ASN A 188 -27.09 -1.61 23.89
C ASN A 188 -26.98 -1.19 22.43
N LEU A 189 -26.33 -2.02 21.62
CA LEU A 189 -26.17 -1.83 20.19
C LEU A 189 -27.14 -2.72 19.44
N GLU A 190 -28.07 -2.11 18.71
CA GLU A 190 -28.98 -2.82 17.82
C GLU A 190 -28.29 -3.09 16.48
N LEU A 191 -28.02 -4.36 16.17
CA LEU A 191 -27.21 -4.75 15.02
C LEU A 191 -27.94 -4.56 13.69
N SER A 192 -29.28 -4.67 13.69
CA SER A 192 -30.14 -4.34 12.55
C SER A 192 -30.05 -2.87 12.14
N ASN A 193 -29.61 -1.97 13.03
CA ASN A 193 -29.43 -0.55 12.76
C ASN A 193 -27.96 -0.17 12.47
N LEU A 194 -27.01 -1.09 12.64
CA LEU A 194 -25.59 -0.82 12.48
C LEU A 194 -25.12 -1.08 11.05
N LEU A 195 -24.54 -0.07 10.39
CA LEU A 195 -23.94 -0.19 9.06
C LEU A 195 -22.49 -0.67 9.13
N PHE A 196 -21.66 0.07 9.85
CA PHE A 196 -20.25 -0.24 10.04
C PHE A 196 -19.69 0.47 11.26
N VAL A 197 -18.51 0.03 11.67
CA VAL A 197 -17.74 0.57 12.78
C VAL A 197 -16.40 1.00 12.23
N LYS A 198 -15.98 2.23 12.55
CA LYS A 198 -14.72 2.80 12.09
C LYS A 198 -13.85 3.21 13.27
N SER A 199 -12.56 2.89 13.23
CA SER A 199 -11.61 3.44 14.21
C SER A 199 -11.12 4.82 13.80
N ASP A 200 -11.07 5.72 14.79
CA ASP A 200 -10.47 7.05 14.67
C ASP A 200 -9.60 7.32 15.91
N LYS A 201 -8.29 7.11 15.76
CA LYS A 201 -7.29 7.24 16.83
C LYS A 201 -7.67 6.40 18.06
N ASN A 202 -8.07 7.06 19.15
CA ASN A 202 -8.43 6.44 20.44
C ASN A 202 -9.93 6.23 20.61
N TYR A 203 -10.70 6.48 19.55
CA TYR A 203 -12.15 6.37 19.52
C TYR A 203 -12.59 5.41 18.42
N VAL A 204 -13.82 4.95 18.57
CA VAL A 204 -14.53 4.18 17.58
C VAL A 204 -15.85 4.88 17.28
N GLN A 205 -16.19 4.96 16.01
CA GLN A 205 -17.41 5.54 15.47
C GLN A 205 -18.30 4.39 15.00
N PHE A 206 -19.50 4.28 15.56
CA PHE A 206 -20.55 3.36 15.08
C PHE A 206 -21.49 4.15 14.18
N TYR A 207 -21.55 3.78 12.91
CA TYR A 207 -22.41 4.44 11.92
C TYR A 207 -23.72 3.68 11.80
N LEU A 208 -24.84 4.36 12.02
CA LEU A 208 -26.18 3.78 12.03
C LEU A 208 -26.98 4.15 10.77
N LYS A 209 -28.07 3.42 10.50
CA LYS A 209 -28.91 3.63 9.29
C LYS A 209 -29.63 4.97 9.27
N ASP A 210 -29.94 5.52 10.44
CA ASP A 210 -30.56 6.85 10.59
C ASP A 210 -29.58 8.01 10.34
N GLY A 211 -28.31 7.70 10.01
CA GLY A 211 -27.25 8.67 9.80
C GLY A 211 -26.57 9.14 11.08
N SER A 212 -27.01 8.67 12.25
CA SER A 212 -26.35 8.98 13.52
C SER A 212 -24.99 8.27 13.65
N VAL A 213 -24.08 8.90 14.39
CA VAL A 213 -22.75 8.36 14.67
C VAL A 213 -22.50 8.34 16.17
N LEU A 214 -22.39 7.16 16.75
CA LEU A 214 -22.03 7.01 18.16
C LEU A 214 -20.51 6.98 18.30
N LEU A 215 -19.95 7.93 19.05
CA LEU A 215 -18.52 8.01 19.31
C LEU A 215 -18.22 7.41 20.70
N LYS A 216 -17.40 6.37 20.77
CA LYS A 216 -17.04 5.70 22.01
C LYS A 216 -15.52 5.55 22.15
N ARG A 217 -15.00 5.81 23.35
CA ARG A 217 -13.55 5.70 23.62
C ARG A 217 -13.17 4.25 23.88
N MET A 218 -12.88 3.51 22.81
CA MET A 218 -12.43 2.12 22.86
C MET A 218 -11.55 1.79 21.64
N SER A 219 -10.96 0.59 21.63
CA SER A 219 -10.24 0.10 20.44
C SER A 219 -11.18 -0.69 19.54
N LEU A 220 -10.90 -0.71 18.24
CA LEU A 220 -11.63 -1.55 17.29
C LEU A 220 -11.51 -3.03 17.64
N SER A 221 -10.36 -3.46 18.18
CA SER A 221 -10.15 -4.83 18.66
C SER A 221 -11.10 -5.21 19.78
N SER A 222 -11.40 -4.28 20.70
CA SER A 222 -12.36 -4.52 21.78
C SER A 222 -13.79 -4.65 21.24
N VAL A 223 -14.16 -3.85 20.23
CA VAL A 223 -15.46 -4.02 19.55
C VAL A 223 -15.52 -5.37 18.84
N LEU A 224 -14.47 -5.73 18.10
CA LEU A 224 -14.42 -6.99 17.37
C LEU A 224 -14.56 -8.20 18.31
N GLN A 225 -13.92 -8.16 19.48
CA GLN A 225 -14.05 -9.21 20.48
C GLN A 225 -15.48 -9.32 21.04
N GLN A 226 -16.16 -8.20 21.25
CA GLN A 226 -17.54 -8.18 21.75
C GLN A 226 -18.57 -8.59 20.67
N LEU A 227 -18.18 -8.55 19.39
CA LEU A 227 -19.00 -8.98 18.25
C LEU A 227 -18.57 -10.36 17.71
N SER A 228 -17.75 -11.13 18.43
CA SER A 228 -17.20 -12.40 17.94
C SER A 228 -18.25 -13.43 17.53
N ASP A 229 -19.40 -13.42 18.22
CA ASP A 229 -20.49 -14.38 18.00
C ASP A 229 -21.46 -13.91 16.89
N VAL A 230 -21.19 -12.73 16.30
CA VAL A 230 -22.02 -12.12 15.28
C VAL A 230 -21.41 -12.36 13.90
N ASN A 231 -21.80 -13.46 13.27
CA ASN A 231 -21.18 -13.95 12.02
C ASN A 231 -21.26 -12.96 10.84
N PHE A 232 -22.20 -12.01 10.85
CA PHE A 232 -22.34 -10.99 9.81
C PHE A 232 -21.55 -9.70 10.11
N MET A 233 -20.84 -9.61 11.24
CA MET A 233 -19.97 -8.48 11.58
C MET A 233 -18.52 -8.85 11.35
N ILE A 234 -17.94 -8.39 10.24
CA ILE A 234 -16.60 -8.80 9.81
C ILE A 234 -15.64 -7.61 9.78
N GLN A 235 -14.43 -7.82 10.30
CA GLN A 235 -13.33 -6.87 10.11
C GLN A 235 -12.85 -6.90 8.66
N THR A 236 -13.14 -5.84 7.91
CA THR A 236 -12.74 -5.71 6.50
C THR A 236 -11.41 -4.98 6.34
N HIS A 237 -11.03 -4.18 7.34
CA HIS A 237 -9.78 -3.42 7.36
C HIS A 237 -9.33 -3.24 8.81
N ARG A 238 -8.05 -2.91 9.07
CA ARG A 238 -7.55 -2.61 10.42
C ARG A 238 -8.32 -1.48 11.15
N SER A 239 -9.09 -0.69 10.39
CA SER A 239 -9.89 0.43 10.88
C SER A 239 -11.39 0.27 10.67
N TYR A 240 -11.86 -0.87 10.13
CA TYR A 240 -13.27 -1.06 9.81
C TYR A 240 -13.78 -2.45 10.20
N ILE A 241 -14.96 -2.48 10.81
CA ILE A 241 -15.82 -3.67 10.93
C ILE A 241 -17.12 -3.35 10.19
N VAL A 242 -17.63 -4.26 9.38
CA VAL A 242 -18.78 -4.02 8.50
C VAL A 242 -19.86 -5.03 8.78
N ASN A 243 -21.11 -4.56 8.78
CA ASN A 243 -22.28 -5.40 8.72
C ASN A 243 -22.47 -5.89 7.28
N LEU A 244 -22.27 -7.19 7.05
CA LEU A 244 -22.36 -7.80 5.72
C LEU A 244 -23.78 -7.72 5.12
N THR A 245 -24.81 -7.62 5.95
CA THR A 245 -26.21 -7.54 5.50
C THR A 245 -26.57 -6.17 4.91
N GLU A 246 -25.72 -5.18 5.14
CA GLU A 246 -25.93 -3.80 4.67
C GLU A 246 -25.15 -3.50 3.38
N ILE A 247 -24.46 -4.48 2.81
CA ILE A 247 -23.67 -4.28 1.59
C ILE A 247 -24.60 -4.25 0.36
N ILE A 248 -24.54 -3.17 -0.42
CA ILE A 248 -25.22 -3.05 -1.71
C ILE A 248 -24.36 -3.65 -2.83
N SER A 249 -23.08 -3.29 -2.84
CA SER A 249 -22.18 -3.72 -3.89
C SER A 249 -20.71 -3.69 -3.46
N VAL A 250 -19.93 -4.51 -4.13
CA VAL A 250 -18.49 -4.64 -3.99
C VAL A 250 -17.84 -4.26 -5.30
N LYS A 251 -16.86 -3.37 -5.24
CA LYS A 251 -16.06 -2.95 -6.39
C LYS A 251 -14.59 -3.28 -6.17
N GLY A 252 -14.00 -4.03 -7.08
CA GLY A 252 -12.55 -4.25 -7.12
C GLY A 252 -11.76 -3.06 -7.65
N ASN A 253 -10.63 -2.78 -7.01
CA ASN A 253 -9.61 -1.83 -7.47
C ASN A 253 -8.20 -2.36 -7.16
N ALA A 254 -7.15 -1.63 -7.53
CA ALA A 254 -5.78 -2.12 -7.33
C ALA A 254 -5.37 -2.29 -5.86
N GLN A 255 -6.09 -1.73 -4.87
CA GLN A 255 -5.86 -1.93 -3.44
C GLN A 255 -6.67 -3.06 -2.81
N GLY A 256 -7.63 -3.67 -3.52
CA GLY A 256 -8.55 -4.68 -2.97
C GLY A 256 -9.99 -4.36 -3.32
N TYR A 257 -10.89 -4.43 -2.34
CA TYR A 257 -12.31 -4.09 -2.54
C TYR A 257 -12.68 -2.75 -1.90
N GLN A 258 -13.70 -2.12 -2.47
CA GLN A 258 -14.47 -1.04 -1.88
C GLN A 258 -15.93 -1.47 -1.81
N LEU A 259 -16.50 -1.39 -0.61
CA LEU A 259 -17.89 -1.72 -0.32
C LEU A 259 -18.72 -0.45 -0.38
N THR A 260 -19.90 -0.57 -0.99
CA THR A 260 -20.98 0.42 -0.91
C THR A 260 -22.03 -0.15 0.03
N LEU A 261 -22.42 0.62 1.04
CA LEU A 261 -23.40 0.21 2.05
C LEU A 261 -24.74 0.90 1.84
N GLN A 262 -25.81 0.29 2.33
CA GLN A 262 -27.11 0.92 2.42
C GLN A 262 -27.03 2.16 3.32
N HIS A 263 -27.79 3.19 2.97
CA HIS A 263 -27.93 4.41 3.77
C HIS A 263 -26.62 5.17 4.06
N SER A 264 -25.56 4.97 3.28
CA SER A 264 -24.26 5.60 3.50
C SER A 264 -23.50 5.88 2.21
N ASP A 265 -22.99 7.11 2.09
CA ASP A 265 -22.08 7.52 1.01
C ASP A 265 -20.61 7.10 1.27
N TYR A 266 -20.32 6.50 2.44
CA TYR A 266 -18.98 6.03 2.76
C TYR A 266 -18.63 4.77 1.99
N LEU A 267 -17.53 4.83 1.24
CA LEU A 267 -16.90 3.66 0.64
C LEU A 267 -15.99 2.98 1.65
N VAL A 268 -16.38 1.80 2.11
CA VAL A 268 -15.60 1.06 3.12
C VAL A 268 -14.58 0.15 2.43
N PRO A 269 -13.26 0.27 2.74
CA PRO A 269 -12.24 -0.56 2.10
C PRO A 269 -12.21 -1.97 2.69
N VAL A 270 -11.85 -2.95 1.86
CA VAL A 270 -11.42 -4.28 2.30
C VAL A 270 -9.92 -4.43 2.02
N SER A 271 -9.10 -4.57 3.07
CA SER A 271 -7.65 -4.73 2.91
C SER A 271 -7.31 -6.08 2.29
N ARG A 272 -6.23 -6.13 1.49
CA ARG A 272 -5.77 -7.36 0.83
C ARG A 272 -5.58 -8.55 1.78
N SER A 273 -5.08 -8.29 3.00
CA SER A 273 -4.92 -9.31 4.04
C SER A 273 -6.23 -9.86 4.59
N MET A 274 -7.35 -9.16 4.40
CA MET A 274 -8.69 -9.53 4.91
C MET A 274 -9.64 -9.98 3.79
N ILE A 275 -9.20 -9.96 2.52
CA ILE A 275 -10.03 -10.34 1.37
C ILE A 275 -10.50 -11.78 1.48
N GLU A 276 -9.63 -12.73 1.83
CA GLU A 276 -10.01 -14.14 1.91
C GLU A 276 -11.04 -14.39 3.02
N LEU A 277 -10.85 -13.74 4.18
CA LEU A 277 -11.79 -13.81 5.29
C LEU A 277 -13.14 -13.21 4.91
N PHE A 278 -13.14 -12.05 4.25
CA PHE A 278 -14.35 -11.41 3.74
C PHE A 278 -15.07 -12.27 2.70
N GLU A 279 -14.35 -12.83 1.71
CA GLU A 279 -14.93 -13.69 0.68
C GLU A 279 -15.58 -14.94 1.28
N LYS A 280 -14.93 -15.60 2.25
CA LYS A 280 -15.50 -16.74 2.97
C LYS A 280 -16.77 -16.36 3.72
N ALA A 281 -16.75 -15.25 4.46
CA ALA A 281 -17.92 -14.79 5.21
C ALA A 281 -19.11 -14.41 4.31
N ILE A 282 -18.85 -13.96 3.08
CA ILE A 282 -19.92 -13.76 2.09
C ILE A 282 -20.49 -15.10 1.59
N GLN A 283 -19.66 -16.10 1.35
CA GLN A 283 -20.06 -17.39 0.77
C GLN A 283 -20.82 -18.32 1.73
N GLY A 284 -20.66 -18.14 3.05
CA GLY A 284 -21.27 -19.02 4.07
C GLY A 284 -20.25 -20.01 4.60
#